data_AF-A0A354YUD7-F1
#
_entry.id   AF-A0A354YUD7-F1
#
_cell.length_a   1.000
_cell.length_b   1.000
_cell.length_c   1.000
_cell.angle_alpha   90.00
_cell.angle_beta   90.00
_cell.angle_gamma   90.00
#
_symmetry.space_group_name_H-M   'P 1'
#
loop_
_entity.id
_entity.type
_entity.pdbx_description
1 polymer ?
#
loop_
_entity_poly.entity_id
_entity_poly.type
_entity_poly.pdbx_seq_one_letter_code
_entity_poly.pdbx_strand_id
1 'polypeptide(L)' 'MVEMIEVANILNNASDNSLVILDEIGRGTSTYDGLSIAQAVSEYLLEHSRSKVLFATHYH' A
#
# COMPACT_ATOMS: atom_id res chain seq x y z
N MET A 1 0.42 11.37 -9.36
CA MET A 1 -1.01 10.99 -9.39
C MET A 1 -1.22 9.53 -9.81
N VAL A 2 -0.49 9.00 -10.81
CA VAL A 2 -0.61 7.58 -11.26
C VAL A 2 -0.42 6.57 -10.13
N GLU A 3 0.60 6.76 -9.29
CA GLU A 3 0.90 5.89 -8.13
C GLU A 3 -0.33 5.62 -7.24
N MET A 4 -1.12 6.65 -6.91
CA MET A 4 -2.31 6.49 -6.06
C MET A 4 -3.46 5.77 -6.77
N ILE A 5 -3.52 5.84 -8.10
CA ILE A 5 -4.50 5.11 -8.89
C ILE A 5 -4.16 3.61 -8.90
N GLU A 6 -2.88 3.26 -9.00
CA GLU A 6 -2.40 1.88 -8.92
C GLU A 6 -2.68 1.29 -7.53
N VAL A 7 -2.40 2.05 -6.47
CA VAL A 7 -2.74 1.66 -5.09
C VAL A 7 -4.24 1.47 -4.93
N ALA A 8 -5.07 2.40 -5.41
CA ALA A 8 -6.52 2.27 -5.33
C ALA A 8 -7.03 1.02 -6.08
N ASN A 9 -6.44 0.68 -7.22
CA ASN A 9 -6.78 -0.55 -7.94
C ASN A 9 -6.43 -1.80 -7.14
N ILE A 10 -5.29 -1.84 -6.47
CA ILE A 10 -4.91 -2.95 -5.59
C ILE A 10 -5.92 -3.07 -4.44
N LEU A 11 -6.21 -1.97 -3.74
CA LEU A 11 -7.12 -1.97 -2.59
C LEU A 11 -8.54 -2.46 -2.95
N ASN A 12 -9.04 -2.10 -4.13
CA ASN A 12 -10.39 -2.49 -4.58
C ASN A 12 -10.49 -3.94 -5.06
N ASN A 13 -9.38 -4.59 -5.41
CA ASN A 13 -9.38 -5.91 -6.06
C ASN A 13 -8.63 -7.00 -5.27
N ALA A 14 -7.83 -6.64 -4.27
CA ALA A 14 -7.08 -7.59 -3.48
C ALA A 14 -8.02 -8.47 -2.63
N SER A 15 -7.75 -9.77 -2.63
CA SER A 15 -8.43 -10.79 -1.84
C SER A 15 -7.43 -11.58 -0.98
N ASP A 16 -7.93 -12.47 -0.15
CA ASP A 16 -7.15 -13.37 0.72
C ASP A 16 -6.19 -14.29 -0.06
N ASN A 17 -6.51 -14.61 -1.31
CA ASN A 17 -5.67 -15.40 -2.21
C ASN A 17 -4.69 -14.56 -3.05
N SER A 18 -4.63 -13.25 -2.84
CA SER A 18 -3.75 -12.36 -3.60
C SER A 18 -2.33 -12.32 -3.01
N LEU A 19 -1.35 -12.10 -3.89
CA LEU A 19 0.00 -11.65 -3.51
C LEU A 19 0.13 -10.19 -3.93
N VAL A 20 0.30 -9.30 -2.95
CA VAL A 20 0.47 -7.87 -3.15
C VAL A 20 1.93 -7.51 -2.96
N ILE A 21 2.50 -6.79 -3.94
CA ILE A 21 3.88 -6.32 -3.90
C ILE A 21 3.85 -4.80 -4.05
N LEU A 22 4.40 -4.11 -3.05
CA LEU A 22 4.44 -2.65 -2.98
C LEU A 22 5.90 -2.19 -2.89
N ASP A 23 6.24 -1.15 -3.63
CA ASP A 23 7.60 -0.61 -3.72
C ASP A 23 7.60 0.92 -3.54
N GLU A 24 8.06 1.37 -2.38
CA GLU A 24 8.25 2.79 -2.00
C GLU A 24 7.01 3.69 -2.21
N ILE A 25 5.83 3.22 -1.79
CA ILE A 25 4.61 4.04 -1.82
C ILE A 25 4.77 5.28 -0.94
N GLY A 26 4.36 6.44 -1.46
CA GLY A 26 4.40 7.72 -0.78
C GLY A 26 5.63 8.56 -1.11
N ARG A 27 6.56 8.08 -1.96
CA ARG A 27 7.79 8.83 -2.30
C ARG A 27 7.54 10.18 -2.99
N GLY A 28 6.40 10.32 -3.67
CA GLY A 28 6.04 11.53 -4.43
C GLY A 28 5.33 12.61 -3.62
N THR A 29 5.20 12.46 -2.30
CA THR A 29 4.51 13.41 -1.41
C THR A 29 5.38 13.81 -0.21
N SER A 30 4.84 14.62 0.71
CA SER A 30 5.54 15.00 1.93
C SER A 30 5.84 13.76 2.79
N THR A 31 6.91 13.79 3.58
CA THR A 31 7.34 12.63 4.38
C THR A 31 6.24 12.09 5.30
N TYR A 32 5.49 12.99 5.96
CA TYR A 32 4.43 12.60 6.89
C TYR A 32 3.19 12.09 6.16
N ASP A 33 2.83 12.68 5.02
CA ASP A 33 1.72 12.18 4.21
C ASP A 33 2.06 10.80 3.63
N GLY A 34 3.28 10.62 3.13
CA GLY A 34 3.74 9.35 2.58
C GLY A 34 3.78 8.24 3.63
N LEU A 35 4.29 8.53 4.83
CA LEU A 35 4.25 7.61 5.97
C LEU A 35 2.80 7.23 6.31
N SER A 36 1.92 8.22 6.43
CA SER A 36 0.51 7.99 6.80
C SER A 36 -0.22 7.15 5.76
N ILE A 37 0.03 7.40 4.47
CA ILE A 37 -0.53 6.61 3.36
C ILE A 37 0.01 5.18 3.38
N ALA A 38 1.34 5.02 3.48
CA ALA A 38 1.99 3.71 3.50
C ALA A 38 1.47 2.85 4.66
N GLN A 39 1.32 3.44 5.85
CA GLN A 39 0.77 2.77 7.01
C GLN A 39 -0.70 2.36 6.80
N ALA A 40 -1.56 3.31 6.42
CA ALA A 40 -2.99 3.05 6.24
C ALA A 40 -3.26 1.99 5.15
N VAL A 41 -2.49 2.01 4.05
CA VAL A 41 -2.57 0.99 2.99
C VAL A 41 -2.20 -0.39 3.51
N SER A 42 -1.12 -0.48 4.30
CA SER A 42 -0.66 -1.75 4.87
C SER A 42 -1.67 -2.33 5.85
N GLU A 43 -2.19 -1.50 6.76
CA GLU A 43 -3.22 -1.88 7.73
C GLU A 43 -4.48 -2.36 7.01
N TYR A 44 -4.96 -1.60 6.01
CA TYR A 44 -6.14 -1.96 5.25
C TYR A 44 -5.99 -3.32 4.55
N LEU A 45 -4.86 -3.56 3.90
CA LEU A 45 -4.60 -4.83 3.21
C LEU A 45 -4.59 -6.01 4.18
N LEU A 46 -3.97 -5.86 5.34
CA LEU A 46 -3.90 -6.91 6.37
C LEU A 46 -5.27 -7.21 7.00
N GLU A 47 -6.10 -6.18 7.20
CA GLU A 47 -7.40 -6.35 7.87
C GLU A 47 -8.52 -6.80 6.93
N HIS A 48 -8.60 -6.20 5.73
CA HIS A 48 -9.73 -6.37 4.81
C HIS A 48 -9.47 -7.46 3.78
N SER A 49 -8.33 -7.40 3.08
CA SER A 49 -7.99 -8.40 2.07
C SER A 49 -7.37 -9.65 2.71
N ARG A 50 -6.62 -9.50 3.80
CA ARG A 50 -5.77 -10.56 4.40
C ARG A 50 -4.82 -11.21 3.38
N SER A 51 -4.48 -10.48 2.33
CA SER A 51 -3.55 -10.92 1.30
C SER A 51 -2.14 -11.10 1.85
N LYS A 52 -1.32 -11.87 1.14
CA LYS A 52 0.13 -11.90 1.40
C LYS A 52 0.73 -10.61 0.85
N VAL A 53 1.44 -9.86 1.68
CA VAL A 53 2.02 -8.57 1.30
C VAL A 53 3.53 -8.59 1.42
N LEU A 54 4.23 -8.15 0.36
CA LEU A 54 5.64 -7.76 0.39
C LEU A 54 5.71 -6.26 0.16
N PHE A 55 6.24 -5.52 1.13
CA PHE A 55 6.33 -4.07 1.05
C PHE A 55 7.77 -3.62 1.28
N ALA A 56 8.41 -3.08 0.24
CA ALA A 56 9.67 -2.37 0.34
C ALA A 56 9.41 -0.88 0.67
N THR A 57 9.98 -0.39 1.77
CA THR A 57 9.80 0.99 2.23
C THR A 57 11.05 1.52 2.93
N HIS A 58 11.23 2.84 2.87
CA HIS A 58 12.25 3.57 3.63
C HIS A 58 11.71 4.17 4.94
N TYR A 59 10.40 4.15 5.13
CA TYR A 59 9.76 4.58 6.38
C TYR A 59 10.09 3.57 7.50
N HIS A 60 10.68 4.06 8.59
CA HIS A 60 11.05 3.27 9.78
C HIS A 60 9.92 3.24 10.81
#